data_AF-A0A7S2LH91-F1
#
_entry.id   AF-A0A7S2LH91-F1
#
_cell.length_a   1.000
_cell.length_b   1.000
_cell.length_c   1.000
_cell.angle_alpha   90.00
_cell.angle_beta   90.00
_cell.angle_gamma   90.00
#
_symmetry.space_group_name_H-M   'P 1'
#
loop_
_entity.id
_entity.type
_entity.pdbx_description
1 polymer ?
#
loop_
_entity_poly.entity_id
_entity_poly.type
_entity_poly.pdbx_seq_one_letter_code
_entity_poly.pdbx_strand_id
1 'polypeptide(L)'
;ARAWLTQRALDQITNRTLPTLCEGFKKMKMPVVEGTQKGFRYELSNFEILHMDIAKAKLDFVAGHGLRADLSDFSFHVWMDYLIDGVDWYNPVRNSGQLDVHVRPRS
;
A
#
# COMPACT_ATOMS: atom_id res chain seq x y z
N ALA A 1 15.72 -37.00 6.25
CA ALA A 1 16.65 -35.89 6.53
C ALA A 1 15.94 -34.86 7.43
N ARG A 2 16.64 -34.22 8.38
CA ARG A 2 16.10 -33.12 9.19
C ARG A 2 16.79 -31.82 8.77
N ALA A 3 16.02 -30.78 8.49
CA ALA A 3 16.53 -29.45 8.19
C ALA A 3 16.31 -28.55 9.40
N TRP A 4 17.34 -27.78 9.78
CA TRP A 4 17.28 -26.81 10.87
C TRP A 4 17.46 -25.42 10.28
N LEU A 5 16.54 -24.51 10.63
CA LEU A 5 16.52 -23.15 10.11
C LEU A 5 16.82 -22.21 11.26
N THR A 6 17.86 -21.39 11.11
CA THR A 6 18.32 -20.47 12.15
C THR A 6 17.72 -19.08 11.95
N GLN A 7 17.73 -18.26 12.99
CA GLN A 7 17.30 -16.86 12.89
C GLN A 7 18.06 -16.09 11.81
N ARG A 8 19.39 -16.29 11.74
CA ARG A 8 20.23 -15.70 10.70
C ARG A 8 19.80 -16.11 9.28
N ALA A 9 19.32 -17.34 9.11
CA ALA A 9 18.78 -17.80 7.83
C ALA A 9 17.45 -17.10 7.51
N LEU A 10 16.56 -16.91 8.50
CA LEU A 10 15.34 -16.12 8.32
C LEU A 10 15.64 -14.67 7.94
N ASP A 11 16.61 -14.04 8.58
CA ASP A 11 16.99 -12.66 8.27
C ASP A 11 17.49 -12.54 6.82
N GLN A 12 18.29 -13.52 6.36
CA GLN A 12 18.73 -13.60 4.96
C GLN A 12 17.58 -13.84 3.98
N ILE A 13 16.62 -14.69 4.34
CA ILE A 13 15.42 -14.92 3.53
C ILE A 13 14.63 -13.63 3.44
N THR A 14 14.35 -12.97 4.57
CA THR A 14 13.60 -11.70 4.66
C THR A 14 14.18 -10.67 3.71
N ASN A 15 15.49 -10.40 3.83
CA ASN A 15 16.18 -9.40 3.02
C ASN A 15 16.17 -9.73 1.53
N ARG A 16 16.15 -11.02 1.15
CA ARG A 16 16.06 -11.44 -0.25
C ARG A 16 14.63 -11.39 -0.80
N THR A 17 13.64 -11.66 0.02
CA THR A 17 12.23 -11.69 -0.40
C THR A 17 11.58 -10.32 -0.40
N LEU A 18 12.10 -9.37 0.38
CA LEU A 18 11.54 -8.03 0.53
C LEU A 18 11.35 -7.31 -0.82
N PRO A 19 12.35 -7.27 -1.74
CA PRO A 19 12.17 -6.61 -3.02
C PRO A 19 11.06 -7.28 -3.85
N THR A 20 10.95 -8.61 -3.81
CA THR A 20 9.91 -9.36 -4.51
C THR A 20 8.52 -9.06 -3.95
N LEU A 21 8.39 -8.90 -2.63
CA LEU A 21 7.14 -8.47 -2.00
C LEU A 21 6.75 -7.07 -2.47
N CYS A 22 7.68 -6.11 -2.46
CA CYS A 22 7.43 -4.75 -2.95
C CYS A 22 6.97 -4.74 -4.42
N GLU A 23 7.61 -5.53 -5.29
CA GLU A 23 7.19 -5.69 -6.68
C GLU A 23 5.81 -6.36 -6.83
N GLY A 24 5.46 -7.25 -5.91
CA GLY A 24 4.11 -7.84 -5.85
C GLY A 24 3.04 -6.80 -5.54
N PHE A 25 3.30 -5.90 -4.58
CA PHE A 25 2.36 -4.82 -4.22
C PHE A 25 2.13 -3.84 -5.38
N LYS A 26 3.14 -3.54 -6.18
CA LYS A 26 2.98 -2.69 -7.38
C LYS A 26 1.95 -3.23 -8.39
N LYS A 27 1.73 -4.54 -8.40
CA LYS A 27 0.77 -5.21 -9.29
C LYS A 27 -0.63 -5.33 -8.68
N MET A 28 -0.79 -4.94 -7.41
CA MET A 28 -2.07 -5.01 -6.73
C MET A 28 -3.02 -3.96 -7.32
N LYS A 29 -4.18 -4.43 -7.81
CA LYS A 29 -5.25 -3.53 -8.25
C LYS A 29 -5.98 -3.01 -7.02
N MET A 30 -5.93 -1.71 -6.78
CA MET A 30 -6.77 -1.10 -5.76
C MET A 30 -8.16 -0.78 -6.35
N PRO A 31 -9.23 -0.99 -5.57
CA PRO A 31 -10.57 -0.63 -6.01
C PRO A 31 -10.73 0.88 -6.10
N VAL A 32 -11.70 1.32 -6.90
CA VAL A 32 -12.14 2.72 -6.93
C VAL A 32 -12.69 3.09 -5.54
N VAL A 33 -12.32 4.28 -5.06
CA VAL A 33 -12.82 4.84 -3.80
C VAL A 33 -13.70 6.02 -4.14
N GLU A 34 -14.99 5.92 -3.82
CA GLU A 34 -15.98 6.93 -4.15
C GLU A 34 -16.84 7.29 -2.93
N GLY A 35 -17.47 8.46 -2.98
CA GLY A 35 -18.39 8.90 -1.95
C GLY A 35 -18.98 10.26 -2.23
N THR A 36 -19.74 10.77 -1.27
CA THR A 36 -20.33 12.12 -1.34
C THR A 36 -20.12 12.83 -0.02
N GLN A 37 -19.59 14.05 -0.08
CA GLN A 37 -19.35 14.88 1.10
C GLN A 37 -19.69 16.35 0.82
N LYS A 38 -20.48 16.96 1.71
CA LYS A 38 -20.86 18.39 1.65
C LYS A 38 -21.42 18.83 0.28
N GLY A 39 -22.20 17.97 -0.39
CA GLY A 39 -22.81 18.29 -1.70
C GLY A 39 -21.91 18.07 -2.91
N PHE A 40 -20.74 17.44 -2.73
CA PHE A 40 -19.82 17.04 -3.79
C PHE A 40 -19.64 15.52 -3.78
N ARG A 41 -19.83 14.89 -4.94
CA ARG A 41 -19.40 13.52 -5.20
C ARG A 41 -17.91 13.54 -5.48
N TYR A 42 -17.17 12.60 -4.90
CA TYR A 42 -15.76 12.37 -5.20
C TYR A 42 -15.56 10.93 -5.66
N GLU A 43 -14.59 10.74 -6.55
CA GLU A 43 -14.12 9.46 -7.04
C GLU A 43 -12.59 9.51 -7.14
N LEU A 44 -11.94 8.47 -6.61
CA LEU A 44 -10.51 8.22 -6.75
C LEU A 44 -10.34 6.89 -7.46
N SER A 45 -9.65 6.89 -8.59
CA SER A 45 -9.51 5.72 -9.46
C SER A 45 -8.10 5.63 -10.04
N ASN A 46 -7.83 4.53 -10.75
CA ASN A 46 -6.55 4.28 -11.42
C ASN A 46 -5.33 4.40 -10.49
N PHE A 47 -5.44 3.83 -9.29
CA PHE A 47 -4.34 3.78 -8.34
C PHE A 47 -3.18 2.96 -8.91
N GLU A 48 -2.02 3.59 -9.04
CA GLU A 48 -0.76 2.97 -9.42
C GLU A 48 0.30 3.22 -8.34
N ILE A 49 0.84 2.15 -7.77
CA ILE A 49 1.97 2.27 -6.83
C ILE A 49 3.25 2.37 -7.66
N LEU A 50 3.80 3.58 -7.76
CA LEU A 50 5.05 3.85 -8.47
C LEU A 50 6.25 3.32 -7.70
N HIS A 51 6.24 3.53 -6.39
CA HIS A 51 7.31 3.13 -5.49
C HIS A 51 6.76 2.64 -4.16
N MET A 52 7.40 1.61 -3.61
CA MET A 52 7.12 1.09 -2.28
C MET A 52 8.45 0.75 -1.62
N ASP A 53 8.64 1.25 -0.41
CA ASP A 53 9.80 0.95 0.42
C ASP A 53 9.36 0.46 1.79
N ILE A 54 10.13 -0.49 2.33
CA ILE A 54 9.93 -1.05 3.67
C ILE A 54 11.26 -0.96 4.39
N ALA A 55 11.40 0.01 5.29
CA ALA A 55 12.69 0.26 5.93
C ALA A 55 13.06 -0.83 6.95
N LYS A 56 12.06 -1.50 7.54
CA LYS A 56 12.27 -2.54 8.56
C LYS A 56 11.36 -3.74 8.33
N ALA A 57 11.97 -4.89 8.13
CA ALA A 57 11.29 -6.19 8.07
C ALA A 57 12.00 -7.20 8.97
N LYS A 58 11.22 -7.96 9.71
CA LYS A 58 11.71 -8.98 10.63
C LYS A 58 10.85 -10.24 10.53
N LEU A 59 11.49 -11.39 10.40
CA LEU A 59 10.84 -12.70 10.53
C LEU A 59 11.30 -13.35 11.82
N ASP A 60 10.39 -13.67 12.73
CA ASP A 60 10.69 -14.34 13.99
C ASP A 60 10.02 -15.71 14.09
N PHE A 61 10.69 -16.67 14.72
CA PHE A 61 10.06 -17.92 15.14
C PHE A 61 9.28 -17.70 16.44
N VAL A 62 7.99 -17.96 16.41
CA VAL A 62 7.13 -17.94 17.59
C VAL A 62 6.83 -19.38 17.99
N ALA A 63 7.35 -19.80 19.14
CA ALA A 63 7.17 -21.15 19.65
C ALA A 63 5.67 -21.49 19.77
N GLY A 64 5.26 -22.61 19.18
CA GLY A 64 3.85 -23.04 19.15
C GLY A 64 2.95 -22.32 18.12
N HIS A 65 3.44 -21.28 17.44
CA HIS A 65 2.64 -20.49 16.48
C HIS A 65 3.25 -20.40 15.07
N GLY A 66 4.54 -20.69 14.90
CA GLY A 66 5.19 -20.74 13.59
C GLY A 66 6.05 -19.51 13.31
N LEU A 67 5.83 -18.87 12.17
CA LEU A 67 6.59 -17.69 11.72
C LEU A 67 5.75 -16.42 11.86
N ARG A 68 6.34 -15.38 12.43
CA ARG A 68 5.77 -14.04 12.48
C ARG A 68 6.59 -13.12 11.58
N ALA A 69 5.90 -12.39 10.70
CA ALA A 69 6.49 -11.32 9.91
C ALA A 69 6.04 -9.97 10.45
N ASP A 70 6.98 -9.19 10.96
CA ASP A 70 6.76 -7.80 11.33
C ASP A 70 7.40 -6.90 10.25
N LEU A 71 6.57 -6.13 9.59
CA LEU A 71 6.96 -5.15 8.59
C LEU A 71 6.58 -3.78 9.12
N SER A 72 7.52 -2.83 9.12
CA SER A 72 7.34 -1.50 9.71
C SER A 72 8.05 -0.43 8.88
N ASP A 73 7.62 0.82 9.08
CA ASP A 73 8.14 1.99 8.36
C ASP A 73 7.94 1.87 6.84
N PHE A 74 6.69 1.61 6.43
CA PHE A 74 6.31 1.56 5.03
C PHE A 74 6.19 2.96 4.44
N SER A 75 6.67 3.14 3.21
CA SER A 75 6.33 4.32 2.41
C SER A 75 5.85 3.90 1.03
N PHE A 76 4.82 4.59 0.54
CA PHE A 76 4.21 4.34 -0.75
C PHE A 76 4.14 5.65 -1.54
N HIS A 77 4.54 5.58 -2.80
CA HIS A 77 4.34 6.64 -3.77
C HIS A 77 3.25 6.17 -4.72
N VAL A 78 2.10 6.83 -4.66
CA VAL A 78 0.88 6.41 -5.36
C VAL A 78 0.45 7.50 -6.30
N TRP A 79 0.31 7.13 -7.57
CA TRP A 79 -0.38 7.93 -8.57
C TRP A 79 -1.86 7.53 -8.59
N MET A 80 -2.76 8.51 -8.69
CA MET A 80 -4.19 8.24 -8.82
C MET A 80 -4.87 9.35 -9.61
N ASP A 81 -5.97 9.02 -10.27
CA ASP A 81 -6.86 10.01 -10.85
C ASP A 81 -7.93 10.40 -9.83
N TYR A 82 -8.32 11.67 -9.82
CA TYR A 82 -9.43 12.16 -9.01
C TYR A 82 -10.48 12.84 -9.88
N LEU A 83 -11.73 12.70 -9.45
CA LEU A 83 -12.88 13.41 -9.98
C LEU A 83 -13.70 13.94 -8.80
N ILE A 84 -14.07 15.21 -8.87
CA ILE A 84 -14.98 15.90 -7.96
C ILE A 84 -16.09 16.49 -8.81
N ASP A 85 -17.33 16.21 -8.43
CA ASP A 85 -18.52 16.60 -9.17
C ASP A 85 -19.59 17.12 -8.20
N GLY A 86 -20.19 18.26 -8.50
CA GLY A 86 -21.30 18.78 -7.73
C GLY A 86 -22.54 17.90 -7.92
N VAL A 87 -23.22 17.58 -6.82
CA VAL A 87 -24.38 16.66 -6.87
C VAL A 87 -25.65 17.35 -7.38
N ASP A 88 -25.69 18.69 -7.32
CA ASP A 88 -26.88 19.49 -7.62
C ASP A 88 -26.69 20.42 -8.82
N TRP A 89 -27.79 20.72 -9.52
CA TRP A 89 -27.84 21.59 -10.71
C TRP A 89 -27.31 23.02 -10.47
N TYR A 90 -27.39 23.53 -9.24
CA TYR A 90 -26.91 24.86 -8.87
C TYR A 90 -25.44 24.86 -8.44
N ASN A 91 -24.80 23.68 -8.36
CA ASN A 91 -23.39 23.52 -8.03
C ASN A 91 -22.66 22.84 -9.21
N PRO A 92 -22.41 23.56 -10.33
CA PRO A 92 -21.83 22.99 -11.55
C PRO A 92 -20.31 22.72 -11.43
N VAL A 93 -19.80 22.54 -10.22
CA VAL A 93 -18.37 22.30 -9.99
C VAL A 93 -18.04 20.90 -10.47
N ARG A 94 -17.28 20.84 -11.55
CA ARG A 94 -16.65 19.61 -12.02
C ARG A 94 -15.15 19.85 -12.12
N ASN A 95 -14.39 19.08 -11.35
CA ASN A 95 -12.95 19.15 -11.34
C ASN A 95 -12.39 17.72 -11.41
N SER A 96 -11.42 17.51 -12.28
CA SER A 96 -10.75 16.24 -12.42
C SER A 96 -9.28 16.48 -12.67
N GLY A 97 -8.45 15.56 -12.23
CA GLY A 97 -7.03 15.60 -12.52
C GLY A 97 -6.33 14.39 -11.95
N GLN A 98 -5.03 14.56 -11.75
CA GLN A 98 -4.15 13.50 -11.27
C GLN A 98 -3.51 13.96 -9.96
N LEU A 99 -3.39 13.03 -9.03
CA LEU A 99 -2.73 13.24 -7.76
C LEU A 99 -1.52 12.33 -7.68
N ASP A 100 -0.42 12.96 -7.30
CA ASP A 100 0.78 12.25 -6.91
C ASP A 100 0.94 12.33 -5.40
N VAL A 101 0.76 11.19 -4.72
CA VAL A 101 0.63 11.14 -3.27
C VAL A 101 1.72 10.25 -2.66
N HIS A 102 2.47 10.84 -1.73
CA HIS A 102 3.39 10.10 -0.89
C HIS A 102 2.71 9.76 0.43
N VAL A 103 2.42 8.48 0.63
CA VAL A 103 1.75 7.94 1.81
C VAL A 103 2.80 7.35 2.76
N ARG A 104 2.77 7.81 4.01
CA ARG A 104 3.49 7.21 5.14
C ARG A 104 2.48 7.00 6.26
N PRO A 105 2.15 5.74 6.61
CA PRO A 105 1.30 5.47 7.76
C PRO A 105 1.92 6.11 9.00
N ARG A 106 1.11 6.83 9.79
CA ARG A 106 1.55 7.26 11.13
C ARG A 106 1.58 6.03 12.03
N SER A 107 2.77 5.72 12.56
CA SER A 107 2.99 4.72 13.60
C SER A 107 2.48 5.19 14.97
#